data_AF-A0A7J8FDF5-F1
#
_entry.id   AF-A0A7J8FDF5-F1
#
_cell.length_a   1.000
_cell.length_b   1.000
_cell.length_c   1.000
_cell.angle_alpha   90.00
_cell.angle_beta   90.00
_cell.angle_gamma   90.00
#
_symmetry.space_group_name_H-M   'P 1'
#
loop_
_entity.id
_entity.type
_entity.pdbx_description
1 polymer ?
#
loop_
_entity_poly.entity_id
_entity_poly.type
_entity_poly.pdbx_seq_one_letter_code
_entity_poly.pdbx_strand_id
1 'polypeptide(L)'
;MPGCVGAARLCLLALVLPGWTRRGSGDGSPQLQHEMIIPQWKTAEGSKGEKHPLKAELRVMAEGQELILDLEKNEHLFAPAYTETHYTPSGSPQTTTLKSEDHCFYHGMVRKAEQSSVTLSTCRGMR
;
A
#
# COMPACT_ATOMS: atom_id res chain seq x y z
N MET A 1 54.51 -26.49 53.94
CA MET A 1 53.94 -27.85 53.73
C MET A 1 53.00 -27.80 52.53
N PRO A 2 52.90 -28.91 51.77
CA PRO A 2 52.84 -29.01 50.29
C PRO A 2 51.50 -28.48 49.71
N GLY A 3 51.37 -28.10 48.43
CA GLY A 3 51.85 -28.72 47.21
C GLY A 3 50.75 -29.63 46.64
N CYS A 4 50.09 -29.22 45.55
CA CYS A 4 49.61 -30.16 44.53
C CYS A 4 49.25 -29.42 43.24
N VAL A 5 50.08 -29.63 42.23
CA VAL A 5 49.89 -29.25 40.83
C VAL A 5 49.02 -30.33 40.19
N GLY A 6 47.83 -29.95 39.71
CA GLY A 6 47.01 -30.80 38.84
C GLY A 6 47.32 -30.48 37.39
N ALA A 7 48.09 -31.35 36.73
CA ALA A 7 48.25 -31.34 35.28
C ALA A 7 47.06 -32.07 34.63
N ALA A 8 46.40 -31.44 33.65
CA ALA A 8 45.57 -32.16 32.69
C ALA A 8 45.92 -31.70 31.28
N ARG A 9 46.21 -32.70 30.46
CA ARG A 9 46.86 -32.66 29.15
C ARG A 9 45.89 -32.35 28.00
N LEU A 10 46.40 -31.53 27.07
CA LEU A 10 46.42 -31.65 25.60
C LEU A 10 45.10 -31.75 24.80
N CYS A 11 44.96 -30.87 23.80
CA CYS A 11 45.09 -31.24 22.37
C CYS A 11 45.04 -29.99 21.47
N LEU A 12 46.17 -29.65 20.85
CA LEU A 12 46.24 -28.80 19.66
C LEU A 12 45.97 -29.69 18.44
N LEU A 13 44.95 -29.37 17.64
CA LEU A 13 44.85 -29.88 16.27
C LEU A 13 44.39 -28.78 15.32
N ALA A 14 44.98 -28.83 14.14
CA ALA A 14 45.27 -27.74 13.24
C ALA A 14 44.09 -27.26 12.38
N LEU A 15 44.22 -26.00 11.96
CA LEU A 15 43.46 -25.35 10.89
C LEU A 15 43.48 -26.18 9.60
N VAL A 16 42.31 -26.44 9.04
CA VAL A 16 42.14 -26.68 7.61
C VAL A 16 40.90 -25.92 7.16
N LEU A 17 41.12 -24.79 6.50
CA LEU A 17 40.12 -24.13 5.66
C LEU A 17 40.23 -24.73 4.25
N PRO A 18 39.15 -25.30 3.70
CA PRO A 18 38.91 -25.29 2.27
C PRO A 18 38.02 -24.09 1.94
N GLY A 19 38.55 -23.20 1.09
CA GLY A 19 37.87 -22.00 0.62
C GLY A 19 36.69 -22.26 -0.33
N TRP A 20 35.84 -21.23 -0.37
CA TRP A 20 34.87 -20.79 -1.38
C TRP A 20 33.93 -21.81 -2.05
N THR A 21 32.62 -21.57 -1.92
CA THR A 21 31.87 -20.86 -2.97
C THR A 21 30.55 -20.25 -2.46
N ARG A 22 30.27 -19.06 -3.01
CA ARG A 22 28.95 -18.48 -3.27
C ARG A 22 28.16 -17.85 -2.12
N ARG A 23 28.34 -16.53 -2.04
CA ARG A 23 27.29 -15.51 -1.89
C ARG A 23 25.92 -16.04 -2.33
N GLY A 24 25.11 -16.46 -1.36
CA GLY A 24 23.66 -16.46 -1.46
C GLY A 24 23.16 -15.17 -0.86
N SER A 25 23.09 -14.11 -1.67
CA SER A 25 22.22 -12.98 -1.38
C SER A 25 20.81 -13.54 -1.40
N GLY A 26 20.31 -14.00 -0.25
CA GLY A 26 18.91 -14.29 -0.06
C GLY A 26 18.19 -12.95 -0.06
N ASP A 27 17.91 -12.43 -1.25
CA ASP A 27 16.91 -11.40 -1.46
C ASP A 27 15.54 -12.04 -1.18
N GLY A 28 15.30 -12.31 0.10
CA GLY A 28 13.99 -12.65 0.61
C GLY A 28 13.20 -11.36 0.67
N SER A 29 12.72 -10.90 -0.47
CA SER A 29 11.63 -9.94 -0.50
C SER A 29 10.51 -10.51 0.38
N PRO A 30 10.07 -9.81 1.45
CA PRO A 30 9.01 -10.32 2.30
C PRO A 30 7.79 -10.59 1.42
N GLN A 31 7.36 -11.85 1.39
CA GLN A 31 6.15 -12.24 0.69
C GLN A 31 4.99 -11.55 1.40
N LEU A 32 4.53 -10.42 0.84
CA LEU A 32 3.40 -9.69 1.36
C LEU A 32 2.18 -10.61 1.25
N GLN A 33 1.77 -11.17 2.39
CA GLN A 33 0.54 -11.93 2.53
C GLN A 33 -0.61 -10.92 2.50
N HIS A 34 -1.17 -10.67 1.31
CA HIS A 34 -2.31 -9.79 1.16
C HIS A 34 -3.59 -10.61 1.38
N GLU A 35 -4.51 -10.10 2.20
CA GLU A 35 -5.87 -10.61 2.28
C GLU A 35 -6.65 -10.16 1.04
N MET A 36 -7.29 -11.08 0.34
CA MET A 36 -8.17 -10.75 -0.78
C MET A 36 -9.54 -10.33 -0.25
N ILE A 37 -9.86 -9.05 -0.39
CA ILE A 37 -11.13 -8.46 0.05
C ILE A 37 -12.00 -8.17 -1.18
N ILE A 38 -13.27 -8.58 -1.14
CA ILE A 38 -14.26 -8.25 -2.19
C ILE A 38 -15.21 -7.17 -1.62
N PRO A 39 -15.05 -5.89 -2.00
CA PRO A 39 -15.89 -4.82 -1.47
C PRO A 39 -17.28 -4.83 -2.08
N GLN A 40 -18.27 -4.33 -1.35
CA GLN A 40 -19.65 -4.17 -1.81
C GLN A 40 -20.11 -2.73 -1.61
N TRP A 41 -20.47 -2.05 -2.70
CA TRP A 41 -21.09 -0.72 -2.62
C TRP A 41 -22.49 -0.84 -2.00
N LYS A 42 -22.78 -0.08 -0.95
CA LYS A 42 -24.10 -0.06 -0.32
C LYS A 42 -24.95 1.09 -0.83
N THR A 43 -24.37 2.29 -0.84
CA THR A 43 -25.08 3.52 -1.13
C THR A 43 -24.12 4.50 -1.81
N ALA A 44 -24.58 5.19 -2.84
CA ALA A 44 -23.82 6.20 -3.57
C ALA A 44 -24.75 7.39 -3.82
N GLU A 45 -24.42 8.55 -3.27
CA GLU A 45 -25.15 9.79 -3.54
C GLU A 45 -24.45 10.53 -4.69
N GLY A 46 -25.14 10.59 -5.82
CA GLY A 46 -24.66 11.25 -7.03
C GLY A 46 -25.77 11.38 -8.07
N SER A 47 -25.58 12.26 -9.04
CA SER A 47 -26.53 12.39 -10.15
C SER A 47 -26.58 11.09 -10.98
N LYS A 48 -27.74 10.77 -11.57
CA LYS A 48 -27.91 9.52 -12.34
C LYS A 48 -26.98 9.54 -13.57
N GLY A 49 -25.84 8.86 -13.47
CA GLY A 49 -24.79 8.84 -14.51
C GLY A 49 -23.40 9.29 -14.03
N GLU A 50 -23.25 9.76 -12.79
CA GLU A 50 -21.94 10.05 -12.21
C GLU A 50 -21.11 8.78 -12.01
N LYS A 51 -19.94 8.74 -12.66
CA LYS A 51 -18.99 7.62 -12.54
C LYS A 51 -18.38 7.52 -11.14
N HIS A 52 -18.22 8.67 -10.48
CA HIS A 52 -17.58 8.81 -9.18
C HIS A 52 -18.45 9.73 -8.31
N PRO A 53 -19.40 9.17 -7.53
CA PRO A 53 -20.32 9.94 -6.68
C PRO A 53 -19.56 10.73 -5.61
N LEU A 54 -20.15 11.83 -5.11
CA LEU A 54 -19.53 12.66 -4.07
C LEU A 54 -19.44 11.94 -2.73
N LYS A 55 -20.48 11.16 -2.37
CA LYS A 55 -20.51 10.35 -1.16
C LYS A 55 -20.80 8.90 -1.50
N ALA A 56 -20.17 8.00 -0.76
CA ALA A 56 -20.42 6.58 -0.92
C ALA A 56 -20.21 5.81 0.37
N GLU A 57 -20.90 4.68 0.49
CA GLU A 57 -20.72 3.70 1.55
C GLU A 57 -20.18 2.40 0.95
N LEU A 58 -19.07 1.93 1.50
CA LEU A 58 -18.43 0.69 1.07
C LEU A 58 -18.38 -0.31 2.20
N ARG A 59 -18.87 -1.53 1.96
CA ARG A 59 -18.75 -2.65 2.89
C ARG A 59 -17.54 -3.50 2.50
N VAL A 60 -16.67 -3.78 3.46
CA VAL A 60 -15.49 -4.64 3.29
C VAL A 60 -15.43 -5.68 4.41
N MET A 61 -14.90 -6.86 4.10
CA MET A 61 -14.53 -7.86 5.10
C MET A 61 -13.02 -7.83 5.25
N ALA A 62 -12.51 -7.50 6.43
CA ALA A 62 -11.08 -7.44 6.73
C ALA A 62 -10.83 -8.01 8.12
N GLU A 63 -9.76 -8.78 8.30
CA GLU A 63 -9.42 -9.36 9.61
C GLU A 63 -10.56 -10.19 10.24
N GLY A 64 -11.41 -10.80 9.40
CA GLY A 64 -12.60 -11.54 9.84
C GLY A 64 -13.75 -10.67 10.37
N GLN A 65 -13.66 -9.34 10.24
CA GLN A 65 -14.68 -8.38 10.65
C GLN A 65 -15.32 -7.69 9.44
N GLU A 66 -16.61 -7.41 9.57
CA GLU A 66 -17.31 -6.54 8.61
C GLU A 66 -17.08 -5.07 9.00
N LEU A 67 -16.53 -4.30 8.07
CA LEU A 67 -16.34 -2.86 8.20
C LEU A 67 -17.19 -2.12 7.17
N ILE A 68 -17.75 -0.99 7.60
CA ILE A 68 -18.43 -0.04 6.72
C ILE A 68 -17.56 1.21 6.65
N LEU A 69 -17.19 1.60 5.43
CA LEU A 69 -16.40 2.79 5.15
C LEU A 69 -17.34 3.89 4.67
N ASP A 70 -17.29 5.01 5.36
CA ASP A 70 -18.00 6.23 4.98
C ASP A 70 -17.02 7.09 4.17
N LEU A 71 -17.31 7.24 2.87
CA LEU A 71 -16.39 7.82 1.90
C LEU A 71 -16.91 9.15 1.38
N GLU A 72 -16.02 10.13 1.33
CA GLU A 72 -16.22 11.44 0.71
C GLU A 72 -15.17 11.64 -0.37
N LYS A 73 -15.62 12.09 -1.54
CA LYS A 73 -14.74 12.37 -2.67
C LYS A 73 -13.87 13.59 -2.34
N ASN A 74 -12.58 13.49 -2.64
CA ASN A 74 -11.64 14.58 -2.33
C ASN A 74 -11.99 15.85 -3.12
N GLU A 75 -12.52 16.86 -2.46
CA GLU A 75 -12.68 18.16 -3.07
C GLU A 75 -11.35 18.90 -3.17
N HIS A 76 -11.23 19.82 -4.14
CA HIS A 76 -10.08 20.70 -4.29
C HIS A 76 -8.73 19.97 -4.48
N LEU A 77 -8.76 18.72 -4.96
CA LEU A 77 -7.54 17.95 -5.25
C LEU A 77 -6.67 18.64 -6.32
N PHE A 78 -7.32 19.31 -7.27
CA PHE A 78 -6.69 20.12 -8.29
C PHE A 78 -6.98 21.60 -8.03
N ALA A 79 -6.00 22.46 -8.33
CA ALA A 79 -6.22 23.89 -8.33
C ALA A 79 -7.33 24.26 -9.34
N PRO A 80 -8.16 25.28 -9.09
CA PRO A 80 -9.26 25.64 -9.97
C PRO A 80 -8.88 25.89 -11.44
N ALA A 81 -7.63 26.25 -11.71
CA ALA A 81 -7.09 26.50 -13.06
C ALA A 81 -6.06 25.44 -13.49
N TYR A 82 -6.15 24.22 -12.95
CA TYR A 82 -5.24 23.13 -13.31
C TYR A 82 -5.39 22.75 -14.79
N THR A 83 -4.25 22.59 -15.46
CA THR A 83 -4.18 22.14 -16.85
C THR A 83 -3.05 21.14 -17.02
N GLU A 84 -3.27 20.14 -17.86
CA GLU A 84 -2.29 19.13 -18.22
C GLU A 84 -1.77 19.42 -19.62
N THR A 85 -0.46 19.48 -19.81
CA THR A 85 0.16 19.61 -21.15
C THR A 85 0.97 18.36 -21.45
N HIS A 86 0.64 17.68 -22.55
CA HIS A 86 1.38 16.54 -23.06
C HIS A 86 1.90 16.83 -24.47
N TYR A 87 2.96 16.14 -24.89
CA TYR A 87 3.55 16.31 -26.21
C TYR A 87 3.22 15.12 -27.12
N THR A 88 2.83 15.40 -28.35
CA THR A 88 2.62 14.36 -29.37
C THR A 88 3.94 13.70 -29.76
N PRO A 89 3.92 12.54 -30.45
CA PRO A 89 5.14 11.95 -31.01
C PRO A 89 5.92 12.90 -31.95
N SER A 90 5.22 13.85 -32.60
CA SER A 90 5.82 14.91 -33.41
C SER A 90 6.37 16.11 -32.60
N GLY A 91 6.23 16.11 -31.28
CA GLY A 91 6.73 17.14 -30.38
C GLY A 91 5.82 18.38 -30.23
N SER A 92 4.58 18.34 -30.75
CA SER A 92 3.63 19.44 -30.55
C SER A 92 2.96 19.36 -29.18
N PRO A 93 2.85 20.48 -28.42
CA PRO A 93 2.16 20.50 -27.14
C PRO A 93 0.64 20.44 -27.33
N GLN A 94 -0.02 19.68 -26.47
CA GLN A 94 -1.48 19.61 -26.34
C GLN A 94 -1.86 19.83 -24.88
N THR A 95 -2.67 20.85 -24.63
CA THR A 95 -3.12 21.23 -23.28
C THR A 95 -4.59 20.87 -23.09
N THR A 96 -4.90 20.21 -21.99
CA THR A 96 -6.26 19.82 -21.61
C THR A 96 -6.58 20.31 -20.20
N THR A 97 -7.82 20.75 -20.01
CA THR A 97 -8.35 21.09 -18.69
C THR A 97 -9.08 19.87 -18.13
N LEU A 98 -8.75 19.50 -16.90
CA LEU A 98 -9.45 18.44 -16.17
C LEU A 98 -10.66 19.04 -15.44
N LYS A 99 -11.82 18.40 -15.50
CA LYS A 99 -12.92 18.78 -14.60
C LYS A 99 -12.58 18.30 -13.21
N SER A 100 -12.69 19.19 -12.22
CA SER A 100 -12.39 18.86 -10.81
C SER A 100 -13.22 17.71 -10.27
N GLU A 101 -14.35 17.39 -10.89
CA GLU A 101 -15.24 16.28 -10.51
C GLU A 101 -14.91 14.96 -11.22
N ASP A 102 -13.95 14.89 -12.15
CA ASP A 102 -13.71 13.67 -12.94
C ASP A 102 -12.72 12.67 -12.27
N HIS A 103 -12.24 12.96 -11.06
CA HIS A 103 -11.34 12.07 -10.34
C HIS A 103 -12.07 10.99 -9.53
N CYS A 104 -11.29 10.03 -9.01
CA CYS A 104 -11.74 8.78 -8.42
C CYS A 104 -11.25 8.57 -6.98
N PHE A 105 -10.73 9.64 -6.35
CA PHE A 105 -10.03 9.60 -5.07
C PHE A 105 -10.95 10.03 -3.94
N TYR A 106 -10.93 9.24 -2.88
CA TYR A 106 -11.80 9.39 -1.72
C TYR A 106 -10.97 9.37 -0.43
N HIS A 107 -11.47 10.09 0.56
CA HIS A 107 -11.08 9.94 1.95
C HIS A 107 -12.30 9.52 2.77
N GLY A 108 -12.09 9.11 4.01
CA GLY A 108 -13.20 8.66 4.83
C GLY A 108 -12.80 8.12 6.18
N MET A 109 -13.75 7.48 6.83
CA MET A 109 -13.59 6.84 8.13
C MET A 109 -14.25 5.46 8.14
N VAL A 110 -13.78 4.61 9.05
CA VAL A 110 -14.45 3.35 9.37
C VAL A 110 -15.56 3.66 10.38
N ARG A 111 -16.80 3.31 10.02
CA ARG A 111 -17.99 3.57 10.84
C ARG A 111 -17.85 2.92 12.22
N LYS A 112 -18.12 3.69 13.28
CA LYS A 112 -17.98 3.31 14.70
C LYS A 112 -16.55 3.06 15.18
N ALA A 113 -15.53 3.37 14.37
CA ALA A 113 -14.13 3.35 14.80
C ALA A 113 -13.61 4.79 14.85
N GLU A 114 -13.63 5.36 16.04
CA GLU A 114 -13.11 6.71 16.30
C GLU A 114 -11.64 6.81 15.88
N GLN A 115 -11.24 7.98 15.37
CA GLN A 115 -9.87 8.27 14.93
C GLN A 115 -9.35 7.36 13.80
N SER A 116 -10.23 6.62 13.12
CA SER A 116 -9.89 5.89 11.91
C SER A 116 -9.75 6.84 10.71
N SER A 117 -9.01 6.40 9.70
CA SER A 117 -8.91 7.11 8.42
C SER A 117 -8.87 6.13 7.27
N VAL A 118 -9.47 6.50 6.16
CA VAL A 118 -9.50 5.72 4.91
C VAL A 118 -9.00 6.63 3.79
N THR A 119 -8.17 6.07 2.90
CA THR A 119 -7.87 6.64 1.59
C THR A 119 -8.18 5.56 0.56
N LEU A 120 -8.93 5.91 -0.48
CA LEU A 120 -9.38 4.95 -1.48
C LEU A 120 -9.24 5.54 -2.88
N SER A 121 -8.67 4.76 -3.80
CA SER A 121 -8.70 5.05 -5.23
C SER A 121 -9.63 4.08 -5.96
N THR A 122 -10.46 4.59 -6.86
CA THR A 122 -11.36 3.79 -7.70
C THR A 122 -11.02 3.86 -9.20
N CYS A 123 -9.90 4.51 -9.57
CA CYS A 123 -9.56 4.81 -10.97
C CYS A 123 -9.33 3.56 -11.84
N ARG A 124 -8.80 2.49 -11.24
CA ARG A 124 -8.42 1.25 -11.92
C ARG A 124 -8.74 0.06 -11.03
N GLY A 125 -9.99 0.02 -10.55
CA GLY A 125 -10.40 -0.82 -9.42
C GLY A 125 -10.14 -0.15 -8.07
N MET A 126 -10.59 -0.79 -7.00
CA MET A 126 -10.43 -0.33 -5.63
C MET A 126 -9.02 -0.67 -5.13
N ARG A 127 -8.31 0.35 -4.62
CA ARG A 127 -6.99 0.25 -3.98
C ARG A 127 -6.93 1.17 -2.78
#